data_AF-A0A815LTU6-F1
#
_entry.id   AF-A0A815LTU6-F1
#
_cell.length_a   1.000
_cell.length_b   1.000
_cell.length_c   1.000
_cell.angle_alpha   90.00
_cell.angle_beta   90.00
_cell.angle_gamma   90.00
#
_symmetry.space_group_name_H-M   'P 1'
#
loop_
_entity.id
_entity.type
_entity.pdbx_description
1 polymer ?
#
loop_
_entity_poly.entity_id
_entity_poly.type
_entity_poly.pdbx_seq_one_letter_code
_entity_poly.pdbx_strand_id
1 'polypeptide(L)'
;MWCNQIGDVGTQHLADALQRNTTLTTLCLSNNHIGDVGAQHLADALQYNTSLTTLNLQYNQIGDDGAQRLADALQHNTTLTKLSLSHNQIGDVGVQYLVEALQHNTFIIFIVQINSQICEKTPQYGECSTNSACGCFHMAGAKDDTGVCGFLWPTCSRLLRCNSSDNSCIQPNTICVQHPQCDDFPLCYPVKMIDQNMCPSKTNRINLKWKQNAITVAGGNGYGEELNQLNYPYGTFIDEKKNIFVADYFNHRIVEWKYNAKEGQIIAGGNGLGNQLDQLHSPIDVIVDPQNHSIIIADWGNRRVIQWLNQKQQILIDNIDYVSLARDKYGFLYVSDREKNEVRRWKMGEYNNEGIIVAGGNGQGDQLNQLNEPSFIFVDEEQSVYVSDWGNERVMKWRKDAKEGIVVAGGNGEGGNLNQLSGPHGVIVDHLGQIYVADSGNHRIMCWCEGKEEGEIVVGGNGIGGESNRLYRPTSLSFDDEGNLYVADTENHRIQKFEIVL
;
A
#
# COMPACT_ATOMS: atom_id res chain seq x y z
N MET A 1 -32.59 -5.18 22.61
CA MET A 1 -34.02 -5.29 22.27
C MET A 1 -34.15 -6.43 21.27
N TRP A 2 -34.81 -7.54 21.61
CA TRP A 2 -34.98 -8.66 20.67
C TRP A 2 -36.40 -8.60 20.10
N CYS A 3 -36.53 -8.52 18.76
CA CYS A 3 -37.77 -8.56 17.99
C CYS A 3 -38.79 -7.40 18.20
N ASN A 4 -38.47 -6.18 17.74
CA ASN A 4 -39.38 -5.02 17.85
C ASN A 4 -39.85 -4.40 16.51
N GLN A 5 -39.55 -5.00 15.35
CA GLN A 5 -39.86 -4.40 14.03
C GLN A 5 -39.43 -2.92 13.93
N ILE A 6 -38.25 -2.59 14.46
CA ILE A 6 -37.75 -1.21 14.51
C ILE A 6 -37.69 -0.60 13.10
N GLY A 7 -37.19 -1.37 12.13
CA GLY A 7 -37.00 -0.91 10.75
C GLY A 7 -36.02 0.25 10.63
N ASP A 8 -35.84 0.78 9.43
CA ASP A 8 -34.89 1.87 9.18
C ASP A 8 -35.28 3.17 9.90
N VAL A 9 -36.57 3.51 9.92
CA VAL A 9 -37.09 4.73 10.58
C VAL A 9 -36.91 4.68 12.10
N GLY A 10 -37.21 3.54 12.73
CA GLY A 10 -36.94 3.39 14.16
C GLY A 10 -35.44 3.40 14.47
N THR A 11 -34.62 2.90 13.55
CA THR A 11 -33.16 2.89 13.66
C THR A 11 -32.61 4.31 13.55
N GLN A 12 -33.19 5.17 12.72
CA GLN A 12 -32.85 6.60 12.64
C GLN A 12 -33.03 7.29 13.99
N HIS A 13 -34.20 7.15 14.62
CA HIS A 13 -34.46 7.77 15.93
C HIS A 13 -33.52 7.23 17.02
N LEU A 14 -33.18 5.95 16.94
CA LEU A 14 -32.21 5.34 17.85
C LEU A 14 -30.79 5.86 17.61
N ALA A 15 -30.39 6.06 16.35
CA ALA A 15 -29.11 6.63 15.97
C ALA A 15 -28.96 8.08 16.46
N ASP A 16 -30.00 8.90 16.31
CA ASP A 16 -30.03 10.28 16.82
C ASP A 16 -29.84 10.34 18.35
N ALA A 17 -30.42 9.37 19.06
CA ALA A 17 -30.24 9.23 20.50
C ALA A 17 -28.84 8.71 20.85
N LEU A 18 -28.32 7.75 20.07
CA LEU A 18 -27.00 7.15 20.25
C LEU A 18 -25.90 8.18 20.06
N GLN A 19 -26.01 9.10 19.09
CA GLN A 19 -25.01 10.13 18.82
C GLN A 19 -24.67 10.99 20.05
N ARG A 20 -25.66 11.22 20.94
CA ARG A 20 -25.49 12.02 22.17
C ARG A 20 -25.31 11.16 23.42
N ASN A 21 -25.44 9.85 23.30
CA ASN A 21 -25.35 8.95 24.44
C ASN A 21 -23.88 8.64 24.76
N THR A 22 -23.46 8.94 25.98
CA THR A 22 -22.09 8.75 26.46
C THR A 22 -21.96 7.61 27.48
N THR A 23 -23.02 6.82 27.68
CA THR A 23 -23.11 5.82 28.77
C THR A 23 -23.39 4.40 28.28
N LEU A 24 -24.03 4.25 27.12
CA LEU A 24 -24.45 2.97 26.60
C LEU A 24 -23.27 2.27 25.93
N THR A 25 -22.80 1.18 26.55
CA THR A 25 -21.64 0.42 26.06
C THR A 25 -22.00 -0.75 25.17
N THR A 26 -23.25 -1.23 25.22
CA THR A 26 -23.73 -2.39 24.43
C THR A 26 -25.11 -2.12 23.86
N LEU A 27 -25.26 -2.33 22.55
CA LEU A 27 -26.52 -2.19 21.83
C LEU A 27 -26.80 -3.44 21.00
N CYS A 28 -27.95 -4.06 21.24
CA CYS A 28 -28.38 -5.25 20.50
C CYS A 28 -29.69 -4.97 19.76
N LEU A 29 -29.59 -5.04 18.44
CA LEU A 29 -30.60 -4.76 17.41
C LEU A 29 -30.80 -5.95 16.47
N SER A 30 -30.47 -7.17 16.91
CA SER A 30 -30.67 -8.36 16.10
C SER A 30 -32.16 -8.59 15.78
N ASN A 31 -32.46 -9.02 14.56
CA ASN A 31 -33.83 -9.34 14.10
C ASN A 31 -34.83 -8.17 14.19
N ASN A 32 -34.48 -7.04 13.56
CA ASN A 32 -35.29 -5.82 13.60
C ASN A 32 -35.64 -5.25 12.20
N HIS A 33 -35.43 -6.00 11.13
CA HIS A 33 -35.73 -5.59 9.74
C HIS A 33 -34.98 -4.30 9.34
N ILE A 34 -33.73 -4.16 9.80
CA ILE A 34 -32.87 -3.03 9.46
C ILE A 34 -32.24 -3.30 8.08
N GLY A 35 -32.46 -2.42 7.12
CA GLY A 35 -31.83 -2.44 5.80
C GLY A 35 -30.63 -1.49 5.71
N ASP A 36 -30.18 -1.22 4.48
CA ASP A 36 -29.02 -0.36 4.23
C ASP A 36 -29.20 1.07 4.76
N VAL A 37 -30.41 1.61 4.69
CA VAL A 37 -30.73 2.95 5.20
C VAL A 37 -30.61 3.01 6.73
N GLY A 38 -31.10 1.99 7.43
CA GLY A 38 -30.93 1.89 8.87
C GLY A 38 -29.47 1.69 9.28
N ALA A 39 -28.71 0.90 8.52
CA ALA A 39 -27.26 0.74 8.71
C ALA A 39 -26.51 2.07 8.52
N GLN A 40 -26.89 2.87 7.52
CA GLN A 40 -26.34 4.21 7.31
C GLN A 40 -26.57 5.11 8.52
N HIS A 41 -27.79 5.16 9.06
CA HIS A 41 -28.06 5.97 10.26
C HIS A 41 -27.22 5.54 11.46
N LEU A 42 -27.03 4.23 11.65
CA LEU A 42 -26.13 3.72 12.70
C LEU A 42 -24.68 4.13 12.44
N ALA A 43 -24.21 4.06 11.20
CA ALA A 43 -22.88 4.51 10.81
C ALA A 43 -22.66 5.99 11.13
N ASP A 44 -23.61 6.86 10.76
CA ASP A 44 -23.55 8.30 11.05
C ASP A 44 -23.45 8.56 12.57
N ALA A 45 -24.20 7.81 13.39
CA ALA A 45 -24.11 7.93 14.84
C ALA A 45 -22.78 7.41 15.41
N LEU A 46 -22.23 6.33 14.84
CA LEU A 46 -20.95 5.76 15.25
C LEU A 46 -19.78 6.71 15.02
N GLN A 47 -19.83 7.61 14.04
CA GLN A 47 -18.76 8.59 13.83
C GLN A 47 -18.52 9.51 15.05
N TYR A 48 -19.56 9.74 15.87
CA TYR A 48 -19.49 10.65 17.03
C TYR A 48 -19.62 9.93 18.37
N ASN A 49 -20.21 8.73 18.38
CA ASN A 49 -20.39 7.99 19.62
C ASN A 49 -19.04 7.45 20.14
N THR A 50 -18.71 7.81 21.38
CA THR A 50 -17.45 7.46 22.04
C THR A 50 -17.62 6.49 23.22
N SER A 51 -18.81 5.91 23.39
CA SER A 51 -19.11 5.04 24.53
C SER A 51 -19.51 3.62 24.15
N LEU A 52 -20.01 3.41 22.93
CA LEU A 52 -20.50 2.13 22.47
C LEU A 52 -19.35 1.20 22.12
N THR A 53 -19.24 0.08 22.84
CA THR A 53 -18.19 -0.92 22.65
C THR A 53 -18.67 -2.17 21.92
N THR A 54 -19.99 -2.45 21.92
CA THR A 54 -20.58 -3.64 21.31
C THR A 54 -21.87 -3.30 20.57
N LEU A 55 -21.94 -3.67 19.29
CA LEU A 55 -23.12 -3.52 18.44
C LEU A 55 -23.48 -4.86 17.79
N ASN A 56 -24.68 -5.37 18.07
CA ASN A 56 -25.21 -6.59 17.44
C ASN A 56 -26.33 -6.23 16.45
N LEU A 57 -26.09 -6.51 15.17
CA LEU A 57 -27.00 -6.31 14.03
C LEU A 57 -27.35 -7.62 13.32
N GLN A 58 -27.23 -8.77 13.99
CA GLN A 58 -27.48 -10.07 13.37
C GLN A 58 -28.94 -10.22 12.90
N TYR A 59 -29.20 -11.06 11.89
CA TYR A 59 -30.55 -11.35 11.41
C TYR A 59 -31.31 -10.09 10.93
N ASN A 60 -30.66 -9.21 10.17
CA ASN A 60 -31.29 -8.04 9.56
C ASN A 60 -31.22 -8.15 8.03
N GLN A 61 -31.48 -7.05 7.31
CA GLN A 61 -31.56 -6.99 5.85
C GLN A 61 -30.48 -6.08 5.27
N ILE A 62 -29.33 -5.96 5.94
CA ILE A 62 -28.21 -5.10 5.53
C ILE A 62 -27.52 -5.75 4.32
N GLY A 63 -27.40 -5.03 3.21
CA GLY A 63 -26.67 -5.40 2.01
C GLY A 63 -25.27 -4.78 1.94
N ASP A 64 -24.68 -4.79 0.75
CA ASP A 64 -23.32 -4.29 0.51
C ASP A 64 -23.21 -2.77 0.79
N ASP A 65 -24.23 -1.99 0.41
CA ASP A 65 -24.25 -0.54 0.62
C ASP A 65 -24.28 -0.18 2.11
N GLY A 66 -25.09 -0.87 2.91
CA GLY A 66 -25.13 -0.68 4.36
C GLY A 66 -23.86 -1.15 5.05
N ALA A 67 -23.24 -2.23 4.55
CA ALA A 67 -21.93 -2.70 5.00
C ALA A 67 -20.82 -1.68 4.73
N GLN A 68 -20.81 -1.04 3.54
CA GLN A 68 -19.89 0.03 3.21
C GLN A 68 -20.02 1.21 4.17
N ARG A 69 -21.26 1.67 4.44
CA ARG A 69 -21.49 2.79 5.37
C ARG A 69 -20.97 2.48 6.77
N LEU A 70 -21.22 1.27 7.26
CA LEU A 70 -20.66 0.83 8.54
C LEU A 70 -19.13 0.82 8.48
N ALA A 71 -18.53 0.31 7.40
CA ALA A 71 -17.08 0.30 7.22
C ALA A 71 -16.46 1.72 7.28
N ASP A 72 -17.02 2.70 6.57
CA ASP A 72 -16.56 4.09 6.57
C ASP A 72 -16.55 4.70 8.00
N ALA A 73 -17.61 4.43 8.77
CA ALA A 73 -17.70 4.87 10.15
C ALA A 73 -16.67 4.17 11.07
N LEU A 74 -16.40 2.88 10.81
CA LEU A 74 -15.42 2.11 11.58
C LEU A 74 -13.98 2.57 11.33
N GLN A 75 -13.65 3.17 10.19
CA GLN A 75 -12.31 3.72 9.98
C GLN A 75 -11.93 4.80 11.02
N HIS A 76 -12.92 5.50 11.55
CA HIS A 76 -12.73 6.62 12.46
C HIS A 76 -13.18 6.32 13.90
N ASN A 77 -14.10 5.37 14.09
CA ASN A 77 -14.60 5.02 15.41
C ASN A 77 -13.59 4.17 16.20
N THR A 78 -13.05 4.72 17.29
CA THR A 78 -12.01 4.04 18.11
C THR A 78 -12.56 3.30 19.33
N THR A 79 -13.88 3.26 19.51
CA THR A 79 -14.50 2.82 20.78
C THR A 79 -15.30 1.53 20.63
N LEU A 80 -15.84 1.27 19.44
CA LEU A 80 -16.50 0.01 19.13
C LEU A 80 -15.44 -1.08 19.05
N THR A 81 -15.62 -2.12 19.84
CA THR A 81 -14.71 -3.28 19.90
C THR A 81 -15.36 -4.55 19.38
N LYS A 82 -16.69 -4.59 19.22
CA LYS A 82 -17.43 -5.76 18.75
C LYS A 82 -18.57 -5.34 17.83
N LEU A 83 -18.55 -5.83 16.59
CA LEU A 83 -19.65 -5.70 15.64
C LEU A 83 -20.07 -7.09 15.14
N SER A 84 -21.37 -7.40 15.22
CA SER A 84 -21.94 -8.64 14.71
C SER A 84 -22.93 -8.38 13.58
N LEU A 85 -22.60 -8.83 12.36
CA LEU A 85 -23.44 -8.65 11.16
C LEU A 85 -23.95 -9.97 10.58
N SER A 86 -23.89 -11.07 11.35
CA SER A 86 -24.34 -12.38 10.90
C SER A 86 -25.77 -12.39 10.34
N HIS A 87 -26.04 -13.25 9.35
CA HIS A 87 -27.39 -13.41 8.81
C HIS A 87 -28.00 -12.08 8.29
N ASN A 88 -27.20 -11.33 7.54
CA ASN A 88 -27.64 -10.19 6.73
C ASN A 88 -27.51 -10.55 5.23
N GLN A 89 -27.77 -9.60 4.34
CA GLN A 89 -27.70 -9.73 2.87
C GLN A 89 -26.36 -9.20 2.31
N ILE A 90 -25.29 -9.22 3.12
CA ILE A 90 -23.97 -8.73 2.76
C ILE A 90 -23.29 -9.75 1.83
N GLY A 91 -22.99 -9.32 0.61
CA GLY A 91 -22.23 -10.05 -0.39
C GLY A 91 -20.73 -9.80 -0.29
N ASP A 92 -19.98 -10.30 -1.27
CA ASP A 92 -18.52 -10.28 -1.26
C ASP A 92 -17.96 -8.84 -1.26
N VAL A 93 -18.66 -7.90 -1.91
CA VAL A 93 -18.28 -6.48 -1.97
C VAL A 93 -18.41 -5.81 -0.60
N GLY A 94 -19.54 -6.01 0.10
CA GLY A 94 -19.74 -5.47 1.44
C GLY A 94 -18.74 -6.03 2.46
N VAL A 95 -18.36 -7.30 2.30
CA VAL A 95 -17.31 -7.93 3.12
C VAL A 95 -15.95 -7.27 2.90
N GLN A 96 -15.60 -6.95 1.65
CA GLN A 96 -14.34 -6.30 1.34
C GLN A 96 -14.23 -4.92 2.01
N TYR A 97 -15.27 -4.08 1.92
CA TYR A 97 -15.28 -2.78 2.61
C TYR A 97 -15.04 -2.93 4.12
N LEU A 98 -15.70 -3.92 4.72
CA LEU A 98 -15.55 -4.22 6.14
C LEU A 98 -14.14 -4.70 6.50
N VAL A 99 -13.48 -5.47 5.63
CA VAL A 99 -12.08 -5.91 5.79
C VAL A 99 -11.13 -4.71 5.72
N GLU A 100 -11.28 -3.84 4.71
CA GLU A 100 -10.45 -2.65 4.51
C GLU A 100 -10.54 -1.70 5.72
N ALA A 101 -11.73 -1.46 6.25
CA ALA A 101 -11.89 -0.64 7.45
C ALA A 101 -11.15 -1.18 8.69
N LEU A 102 -10.98 -2.51 8.78
CA LEU A 102 -10.27 -3.16 9.89
C LEU A 102 -8.74 -3.14 9.73
N GLN A 103 -8.23 -2.86 8.53
CA GLN A 103 -6.78 -2.67 8.32
C GLN A 103 -6.32 -1.34 8.94
N HIS A 104 -7.17 -0.31 8.92
CA HIS A 104 -6.88 1.01 9.47
C HIS A 104 -7.24 1.14 10.97
N ASN A 105 -8.16 0.32 11.48
CA ASN A 105 -8.59 0.36 12.87
C ASN A 105 -7.96 -0.77 13.70
N THR A 106 -7.17 -0.42 14.73
CA THR A 106 -6.43 -1.41 15.56
C THR A 106 -7.16 -1.84 16.83
N PHE A 107 -8.41 -1.38 17.06
CA PHE A 107 -9.15 -1.59 18.32
C PHE A 107 -10.35 -2.53 18.20
N ILE A 108 -10.70 -3.00 17.00
CA ILE A 108 -11.93 -3.78 16.74
C ILE A 108 -11.68 -5.29 16.76
N ILE A 109 -12.57 -6.04 17.42
CA ILE A 109 -12.81 -7.48 17.22
C ILE A 109 -14.04 -7.63 16.33
N PHE A 110 -13.90 -8.25 15.16
CA PHE A 110 -14.90 -8.25 14.11
C PHE A 110 -15.55 -9.62 13.93
N ILE A 111 -16.88 -9.72 13.96
CA ILE A 111 -17.57 -11.00 13.73
C ILE A 111 -18.61 -10.83 12.62
N VAL A 112 -18.25 -11.27 11.41
CA VAL A 112 -19.19 -11.34 10.28
C VAL A 112 -19.37 -12.79 9.89
N GLN A 113 -20.59 -13.30 10.10
CA GLN A 113 -21.03 -14.54 9.45
C GLN A 113 -21.59 -14.18 8.08
N ILE A 114 -20.82 -14.51 7.05
CA ILE A 114 -21.22 -14.35 5.65
C ILE A 114 -21.91 -15.64 5.24
N ASN A 115 -23.17 -15.57 4.81
CA ASN A 115 -23.79 -16.65 4.05
C ASN A 115 -23.49 -16.39 2.57
N SER A 116 -22.26 -16.61 2.13
CA SER A 116 -21.91 -16.54 0.70
C SER A 116 -21.67 -17.95 0.19
N GLN A 117 -22.24 -18.25 -0.98
CA GLN A 117 -22.01 -19.49 -1.74
C GLN A 117 -20.57 -19.54 -2.31
N ILE A 118 -19.55 -19.29 -1.48
CA ILE A 118 -18.14 -19.36 -1.88
C ILE A 118 -17.72 -20.83 -1.84
N CYS A 119 -18.15 -21.60 -2.84
CA CYS A 119 -17.43 -22.79 -3.29
C CYS A 119 -18.07 -23.33 -4.57
N GLU A 120 -17.90 -22.65 -5.70
CA GLU A 120 -17.94 -23.30 -7.02
C GLU A 120 -17.29 -22.38 -8.07
N LYS A 121 -15.96 -22.41 -8.14
CA LYS A 121 -15.11 -22.25 -9.36
C LYS A 121 -13.62 -22.18 -9.00
N THR A 122 -13.08 -23.26 -8.45
CA THR A 122 -11.71 -23.66 -8.76
C THR A 122 -11.65 -24.14 -10.21
N PRO A 123 -10.50 -24.06 -10.91
CA PRO A 123 -10.37 -24.63 -12.26
C PRO A 123 -10.79 -26.10 -12.20
N GLN A 124 -11.69 -26.52 -13.10
CA GLN A 124 -12.01 -27.93 -13.30
C GLN A 124 -10.71 -28.65 -13.72
N TYR A 125 -9.98 -29.21 -12.75
CA TYR A 125 -9.17 -30.39 -13.00
C TYR A 125 -10.12 -31.58 -12.85
N GLY A 126 -10.24 -32.32 -13.95
CA GLY A 126 -11.31 -33.27 -14.21
C GLY A 126 -11.50 -34.33 -13.12
N GLU A 127 -12.72 -34.87 -13.12
CA GLU A 127 -13.13 -36.02 -12.33
C GLU A 127 -12.07 -37.14 -12.39
N CYS A 128 -11.39 -37.38 -11.26
CA CYS A 128 -10.74 -38.66 -11.05
C CYS A 128 -11.82 -39.70 -10.78
N SER A 129 -12.38 -40.24 -11.86
CA SER A 129 -13.08 -41.53 -11.80
C SER A 129 -12.08 -42.61 -11.36
N THR A 130 -12.59 -43.55 -10.57
CA THR A 130 -11.86 -44.59 -9.85
C THR A 130 -10.85 -45.35 -10.72
N ASN A 131 -9.64 -45.53 -10.16
CA ASN A 131 -8.53 -46.37 -10.63
C ASN A 131 -7.74 -45.91 -11.86
N SER A 132 -6.71 -45.08 -11.68
CA SER A 132 -5.37 -45.28 -12.28
C SER A 132 -4.36 -44.22 -11.80
N ALA A 133 -3.10 -44.63 -11.66
CA ALA A 133 -2.00 -43.86 -11.09
C ALA A 133 -1.55 -42.67 -11.96
N CYS A 134 -1.27 -41.52 -11.34
CA CYS A 134 -0.52 -40.41 -11.94
C CYS A 134 0.64 -40.01 -11.00
N GLY A 135 1.86 -40.00 -11.57
CA GLY A 135 3.13 -39.96 -10.87
C GLY A 135 3.58 -38.59 -10.37
N CYS A 136 4.32 -38.61 -9.27
CA CYS A 136 4.96 -37.45 -8.66
C CYS A 136 6.23 -37.04 -9.43
N PHE A 137 6.34 -35.78 -9.82
CA PHE A 137 7.64 -35.14 -10.10
C PHE A 137 8.18 -34.52 -8.80
N HIS A 138 9.30 -35.07 -8.32
CA HIS A 138 10.08 -34.59 -7.19
C HIS A 138 10.95 -33.39 -7.61
N MET A 139 10.96 -32.32 -6.81
CA MET A 139 12.17 -31.53 -6.55
C MET A 139 12.46 -31.59 -5.04
N ALA A 140 13.74 -31.80 -4.73
CA ALA A 140 14.24 -32.47 -3.52
C ALA A 140 14.30 -31.58 -2.28
N GLY A 141 14.13 -32.16 -1.08
CA GLY A 141 14.48 -31.43 0.14
C GLY A 141 14.17 -31.98 1.55
N ALA A 142 13.54 -33.14 1.76
CA ALA A 142 13.55 -33.82 3.07
C ALA A 142 13.02 -35.26 2.94
N LYS A 143 13.73 -36.25 3.50
CA LYS A 143 13.25 -37.62 3.65
C LYS A 143 12.87 -37.86 5.11
N ASP A 144 11.65 -38.31 5.34
CA ASP A 144 11.21 -39.08 6.49
C ASP A 144 10.53 -40.39 6.04
N ASP A 145 10.82 -41.46 6.79
CA ASP A 145 10.65 -42.87 6.41
C ASP A 145 9.23 -43.43 6.65
N THR A 146 8.21 -42.96 5.93
CA THR A 146 6.87 -43.57 6.06
C THR A 146 6.13 -43.96 4.78
N GLY A 147 6.63 -43.69 3.56
CA GLY A 147 6.11 -44.36 2.36
C GLY A 147 4.58 -44.34 2.15
N VAL A 148 3.90 -43.23 2.49
CA VAL A 148 2.47 -43.02 2.20
C VAL A 148 2.31 -41.78 1.33
N CYS A 149 1.87 -41.95 0.08
CA CYS A 149 1.33 -40.86 -0.72
C CYS A 149 -0.11 -40.59 -0.27
N GLY A 150 -0.32 -39.50 0.46
CA GLY A 150 -1.64 -39.05 0.89
C GLY A 150 -1.62 -37.58 1.28
N PHE A 151 -1.90 -36.70 0.32
CA PHE A 151 -2.29 -35.33 0.61
C PHE A 151 -3.61 -35.36 1.37
N LEU A 152 -3.53 -35.33 2.70
CA LEU A 152 -4.65 -34.98 3.55
C LEU A 152 -4.90 -33.47 3.37
N TRP A 153 -6.13 -33.10 3.04
CA TRP A 153 -6.70 -31.83 3.50
C TRP A 153 -6.21 -31.57 4.94
N PRO A 154 -5.90 -30.33 5.35
CA PRO A 154 -5.68 -30.07 6.75
C PRO A 154 -6.98 -30.45 7.47
N THR A 155 -6.98 -31.64 8.08
CA THR A 155 -7.97 -32.02 9.06
C THR A 155 -7.99 -30.90 10.09
N CYS A 156 -9.20 -30.60 10.54
CA CYS A 156 -9.65 -29.51 11.41
C CYS A 156 -8.94 -29.49 12.81
N SER A 157 -7.61 -29.46 12.81
CA SER A 157 -6.71 -29.79 13.94
C SER A 157 -5.65 -28.71 14.20
N ARG A 158 -5.56 -27.67 13.35
CA ARG A 158 -4.62 -26.54 13.52
C ARG A 158 -5.30 -25.16 13.55
N LEU A 159 -6.63 -25.10 13.65
CA LEU A 159 -7.40 -23.87 13.79
C LEU A 159 -7.90 -23.76 15.24
N LEU A 160 -7.81 -22.56 15.82
CA LEU A 160 -8.34 -22.25 17.15
C LEU A 160 -9.86 -22.51 17.16
N ARG A 161 -10.31 -23.56 17.85
CA ARG A 161 -11.73 -23.81 18.10
C ARG A 161 -12.17 -22.90 19.26
N CYS A 162 -13.05 -21.93 18.98
CA CYS A 162 -13.56 -20.99 19.99
C CYS A 162 -15.00 -21.37 20.40
N ASN A 163 -15.28 -21.37 21.71
CA ASN A 163 -16.61 -21.64 22.24
C ASN A 163 -17.60 -20.50 21.88
N SER A 164 -18.73 -20.84 21.27
CA SER A 164 -19.71 -19.93 20.64
C SER A 164 -20.44 -19.00 21.61
N SER A 165 -20.34 -19.24 22.91
CA SER A 165 -21.09 -18.51 23.94
C SER A 165 -20.35 -17.30 24.51
N ASP A 166 -19.01 -17.32 24.61
CA ASP A 166 -18.25 -16.27 25.33
C ASP A 166 -17.05 -15.68 24.56
N ASN A 167 -16.69 -16.19 23.36
CA ASN A 167 -15.69 -15.60 22.45
C ASN A 167 -14.33 -15.18 23.09
N SER A 168 -13.96 -15.77 24.23
CA SER A 168 -12.81 -15.38 25.05
C SER A 168 -11.44 -15.72 24.45
N CYS A 169 -11.40 -16.30 23.25
CA CYS A 169 -10.18 -16.80 22.58
C CYS A 169 -9.85 -16.05 21.28
N ILE A 170 -10.57 -14.97 20.96
CA ILE A 170 -10.42 -14.22 19.70
C ILE A 170 -9.50 -13.00 19.94
N GLN A 171 -8.43 -12.88 19.16
CA GLN A 171 -7.55 -11.71 19.20
C GLN A 171 -8.18 -10.50 18.48
N PRO A 172 -7.82 -9.25 18.84
CA PRO A 172 -8.16 -8.06 18.03
C PRO A 172 -7.77 -8.26 16.56
N ASN A 173 -8.53 -7.67 15.62
CA ASN A 173 -8.34 -7.84 14.17
C ASN A 173 -8.46 -9.28 13.65
N THR A 174 -9.50 -9.98 14.08
CA THR A 174 -9.87 -11.32 13.59
C THR A 174 -11.27 -11.27 12.99
N ILE A 175 -11.49 -11.94 11.85
CA ILE A 175 -12.78 -12.16 11.20
C ILE A 175 -13.16 -13.62 11.38
N CYS A 176 -14.33 -13.91 11.93
CA CYS A 176 -14.81 -15.28 12.11
C CYS A 176 -15.95 -15.62 11.15
N VAL A 177 -15.74 -16.62 10.28
CA VAL A 177 -16.67 -17.10 9.24
C VAL A 177 -17.19 -18.49 9.61
N GLN A 178 -18.50 -18.70 9.59
CA GLN A 178 -19.10 -20.02 9.84
C GLN A 178 -19.47 -20.69 8.50
N HIS A 179 -18.89 -21.86 8.23
CA HIS A 179 -19.15 -22.59 6.99
C HIS A 179 -20.52 -23.26 7.06
N PRO A 180 -21.35 -23.24 6.00
CA PRO A 180 -22.69 -23.84 5.99
C PRO A 180 -22.73 -25.37 6.16
N GLN A 181 -21.57 -26.03 6.24
CA GLN A 181 -21.44 -27.48 6.51
C GLN A 181 -20.73 -27.79 7.84
N CYS A 182 -20.38 -26.77 8.64
CA CYS A 182 -19.71 -26.92 9.93
C CYS A 182 -20.59 -26.30 11.02
N ASP A 183 -21.46 -27.10 11.61
CA ASP A 183 -22.48 -26.60 12.55
C ASP A 183 -21.93 -26.20 13.93
N ASP A 184 -20.71 -26.60 14.31
CA ASP A 184 -20.29 -26.49 15.70
C ASP A 184 -19.29 -25.35 16.01
N PHE A 185 -18.53 -24.80 15.06
CA PHE A 185 -17.51 -23.77 15.35
C PHE A 185 -17.22 -22.80 14.18
N PRO A 186 -17.21 -21.47 14.41
CA PRO A 186 -16.78 -20.50 13.40
C PRO A 186 -15.27 -20.57 13.17
N LEU A 187 -14.85 -20.47 11.90
CA LEU A 187 -13.44 -20.38 11.50
C LEU A 187 -12.99 -18.94 11.60
N CYS A 188 -12.07 -18.66 12.54
CA CYS A 188 -11.55 -17.33 12.78
C CYS A 188 -10.22 -17.11 12.04
N TYR A 189 -10.18 -16.09 11.19
CA TYR A 189 -9.03 -15.66 10.41
C TYR A 189 -8.51 -14.33 10.98
N PRO A 190 -7.24 -14.22 11.38
CA PRO A 190 -6.62 -12.92 11.54
C PRO A 190 -6.76 -12.17 10.21
N VAL A 191 -7.12 -10.88 10.22
CA VAL A 191 -7.25 -10.06 9.00
C VAL A 191 -6.00 -10.16 8.12
N LYS A 192 -4.82 -10.34 8.75
CA LYS A 192 -3.50 -10.57 8.10
C LYS A 192 -3.36 -11.86 7.27
N MET A 193 -4.30 -12.82 7.35
CA MET A 193 -4.23 -14.12 6.65
C MET A 193 -5.18 -14.21 5.45
N ILE A 194 -6.06 -13.22 5.24
CA ILE A 194 -7.06 -13.23 4.16
C ILE A 194 -6.42 -12.90 2.80
N ASP A 195 -5.22 -12.30 2.82
CA ASP A 195 -4.55 -11.76 1.63
C ASP A 195 -3.72 -12.77 0.82
N GLN A 196 -3.63 -14.04 1.24
CA GLN A 196 -2.70 -14.99 0.61
C GLN A 196 -3.31 -16.05 -0.31
N ASN A 197 -4.64 -16.16 -0.42
CA ASN A 197 -5.27 -17.20 -1.27
C ASN A 197 -6.46 -16.72 -2.12
N MET A 198 -6.74 -15.42 -2.17
CA MET A 198 -7.67 -14.86 -3.15
C MET A 198 -6.89 -14.14 -4.23
N CYS A 199 -6.56 -14.84 -5.33
CA CYS A 199 -6.43 -14.18 -6.62
C CYS A 199 -7.85 -13.72 -7.03
N PRO A 200 -8.22 -12.43 -6.99
CA PRO A 200 -9.48 -11.98 -7.53
C PRO A 200 -9.31 -11.87 -9.04
N SER A 201 -9.64 -12.95 -9.73
CA SER A 201 -9.97 -12.91 -11.14
C SER A 201 -11.27 -12.13 -11.31
N LYS A 202 -11.16 -10.93 -11.89
CA LYS A 202 -12.26 -10.16 -12.52
C LYS A 202 -13.52 -9.97 -11.67
N THR A 203 -13.52 -9.00 -10.76
CA THR A 203 -14.74 -8.22 -10.42
C THR A 203 -14.32 -6.96 -9.66
N ASN A 204 -14.62 -5.78 -10.25
CA ASN A 204 -14.49 -4.42 -9.72
C ASN A 204 -13.48 -4.19 -8.57
N ARG A 205 -12.18 -4.26 -8.90
CA ARG A 205 -11.22 -3.41 -8.18
C ARG A 205 -11.53 -1.96 -8.56
N ILE A 206 -11.48 -1.03 -7.62
CA ILE A 206 -11.19 0.36 -7.98
C ILE A 206 -9.73 0.35 -8.44
N ASN A 207 -9.49 -0.12 -9.66
CA ASN A 207 -8.24 0.16 -10.33
C ASN A 207 -8.22 1.67 -10.44
N LEU A 208 -7.35 2.32 -9.66
CA LEU A 208 -7.14 3.76 -9.77
C LEU A 208 -6.91 4.04 -11.26
N LYS A 209 -7.85 4.77 -11.86
CA LYS A 209 -7.73 5.25 -13.22
C LYS A 209 -7.50 6.73 -13.13
N TRP A 210 -6.62 7.25 -13.99
CA TRP A 210 -6.35 8.67 -14.01
C TRP A 210 -6.77 9.28 -15.33
N LYS A 211 -7.11 10.57 -15.26
CA LYS A 211 -7.23 11.40 -16.46
C LYS A 211 -5.90 11.34 -17.20
N GLN A 212 -5.94 11.23 -18.52
CA GLN A 212 -4.73 11.10 -19.32
C GLN A 212 -3.97 12.42 -19.49
N ASN A 213 -4.66 13.55 -19.30
CA ASN A 213 -4.03 14.87 -19.28
C ASN A 213 -3.73 15.23 -17.83
N ALA A 214 -2.46 15.46 -17.51
CA ALA A 214 -2.04 15.96 -16.22
C ALA A 214 -2.15 17.48 -16.11
N ILE A 215 -2.03 17.94 -14.87
CA ILE A 215 -1.89 19.33 -14.47
C ILE A 215 -0.46 19.53 -13.98
N THR A 216 0.27 20.50 -14.54
CA THR A 216 1.57 20.89 -13.99
C THR A 216 1.36 21.57 -12.64
N VAL A 217 1.94 21.01 -11.58
CA VAL A 217 1.77 21.49 -10.19
C VAL A 217 3.03 22.12 -9.60
N ALA A 218 4.20 21.88 -10.21
CA ALA A 218 5.45 22.57 -9.92
C ALA A 218 6.36 22.59 -11.17
N GLY A 219 7.15 23.66 -11.34
CA GLY A 219 7.98 23.87 -12.53
C GLY A 219 7.18 24.11 -13.81
N GLY A 220 7.72 23.67 -14.95
CA GLY A 220 7.07 23.79 -16.27
C GLY A 220 7.15 25.17 -16.93
N ASN A 221 7.86 26.13 -16.33
CA ASN A 221 8.09 27.48 -16.88
C ASN A 221 9.48 27.60 -17.52
N GLY A 222 9.94 26.52 -18.18
CA GLY A 222 11.32 26.35 -18.62
C GLY A 222 12.25 25.83 -17.51
N TYR A 223 13.48 25.51 -17.90
CA TYR A 223 14.54 25.14 -16.97
C TYR A 223 15.29 26.37 -16.49
N GLY A 224 15.66 26.41 -15.20
CA GLY A 224 16.40 27.53 -14.62
C GLY A 224 16.31 27.55 -13.10
N GLU A 225 16.83 28.61 -12.50
CA GLU A 225 16.99 28.77 -11.05
C GLU A 225 15.87 29.61 -10.40
N GLU A 226 14.92 30.14 -11.18
CA GLU A 226 13.79 30.90 -10.62
C GLU A 226 12.89 30.00 -9.75
N LEU A 227 12.10 30.59 -8.86
CA LEU A 227 11.27 29.84 -7.89
C LEU A 227 10.05 29.15 -8.53
N ASN A 228 9.70 29.49 -9.77
CA ASN A 228 8.69 28.82 -10.57
C ASN A 228 9.29 27.86 -11.62
N GLN A 229 10.61 27.65 -11.58
CA GLN A 229 11.37 26.78 -12.48
C GLN A 229 12.01 25.62 -11.71
N LEU A 230 12.22 24.52 -12.41
CA LEU A 230 12.93 23.34 -11.94
C LEU A 230 14.02 22.97 -12.96
N ASN A 231 15.05 22.27 -12.54
CA ASN A 231 16.14 21.82 -13.39
C ASN A 231 16.44 20.34 -13.12
N TYR A 232 15.80 19.47 -13.92
CA TYR A 232 15.80 18.01 -13.76
C TYR A 232 15.31 17.58 -12.37
N PRO A 233 14.01 17.78 -12.05
CA PRO A 233 13.47 17.29 -10.79
C PRO A 233 13.51 15.76 -10.75
N TYR A 234 14.10 15.18 -9.70
CA TYR A 234 14.19 13.73 -9.50
C TYR A 234 13.17 13.25 -8.46
N GLY A 235 13.57 13.10 -7.20
CA GLY A 235 12.73 12.65 -6.11
C GLY A 235 11.70 13.70 -5.71
N THR A 236 10.51 13.22 -5.39
CA THR A 236 9.40 14.02 -4.90
C THR A 236 8.76 13.37 -3.68
N PHE A 237 8.30 14.21 -2.77
CA PHE A 237 7.50 13.79 -1.62
C PHE A 237 6.31 14.71 -1.47
N ILE A 238 5.13 14.12 -1.23
CA ILE A 238 3.88 14.85 -1.05
C ILE A 238 3.44 14.63 0.40
N ASP A 239 3.22 15.73 1.14
CA ASP A 239 2.72 15.65 2.51
C ASP A 239 1.19 15.58 2.60
N GLU A 240 0.66 15.38 3.80
CA GLU A 240 -0.78 15.32 4.07
C GLU A 240 -1.54 16.63 3.78
N LYS A 241 -0.82 17.73 3.54
CA LYS A 241 -1.38 19.04 3.15
C LYS A 241 -1.24 19.30 1.66
N LYS A 242 -0.79 18.29 0.89
CA LYS A 242 -0.52 18.35 -0.55
C LYS A 242 0.57 19.35 -0.92
N ASN A 243 1.48 19.66 0.01
CA ASN A 243 2.71 20.37 -0.31
C ASN A 243 3.66 19.40 -1.02
N ILE A 244 4.38 19.91 -2.01
CA ILE A 244 5.24 19.15 -2.90
C ILE A 244 6.67 19.52 -2.59
N PHE A 245 7.45 18.55 -2.11
CA PHE A 245 8.88 18.67 -1.86
C PHE A 245 9.61 18.07 -3.06
N VAL A 246 10.49 18.84 -3.68
CA VAL A 246 11.17 18.43 -4.93
C VAL A 246 12.67 18.51 -4.75
N ALA A 247 13.36 17.43 -5.08
CA ALA A 247 14.81 17.42 -5.29
C ALA A 247 15.13 18.02 -6.66
N ASP A 248 15.54 19.29 -6.66
CA ASP A 248 15.86 20.06 -7.86
C ASP A 248 17.35 19.86 -8.21
N TYR A 249 17.61 18.79 -8.93
CA TYR A 249 18.91 18.14 -9.06
C TYR A 249 20.04 19.10 -9.48
N PHE A 250 19.91 19.74 -10.64
CA PHE A 250 20.99 20.60 -11.17
C PHE A 250 21.05 21.97 -10.51
N ASN A 251 20.00 22.39 -9.80
CA ASN A 251 20.01 23.62 -9.01
C ASN A 251 20.50 23.39 -7.58
N HIS A 252 20.82 22.15 -7.20
CA HIS A 252 21.41 21.78 -5.93
C HIS A 252 20.61 22.29 -4.71
N ARG A 253 19.30 22.08 -4.77
CA ARG A 253 18.37 22.59 -3.77
C ARG A 253 17.17 21.65 -3.60
N ILE A 254 16.52 21.76 -2.45
CA ILE A 254 15.18 21.24 -2.23
C ILE A 254 14.22 22.42 -2.21
N VAL A 255 13.13 22.31 -2.95
CA VAL A 255 12.12 23.36 -3.05
C VAL A 255 10.76 22.79 -2.65
N GLU A 256 10.05 23.52 -1.80
CA GLU A 256 8.68 23.24 -1.36
C GLU A 256 7.70 24.09 -2.17
N TRP A 257 6.73 23.45 -2.84
CA TRP A 257 5.54 24.13 -3.35
C TRP A 257 4.38 23.85 -2.42
N LYS A 258 3.81 24.91 -1.84
CA LYS A 258 2.57 24.78 -1.10
C LYS A 258 1.42 24.45 -2.04
N TYR A 259 0.36 23.83 -1.52
CA TYR A 259 -0.82 23.49 -2.33
C TYR A 259 -1.33 24.70 -3.13
N ASN A 260 -1.38 24.55 -4.47
CA ASN A 260 -1.76 25.58 -5.45
C ASN A 260 -0.85 26.83 -5.52
N ALA A 261 0.35 26.80 -4.95
CA ALA A 261 1.32 27.88 -5.12
C ALA A 261 1.84 27.95 -6.56
N LYS A 262 2.11 29.16 -7.04
CA LYS A 262 2.68 29.39 -8.40
C LYS A 262 4.21 29.36 -8.42
N GLU A 263 4.82 29.52 -7.27
CA GLU A 263 6.26 29.52 -7.05
C GLU A 263 6.55 28.72 -5.77
N GLY A 264 7.72 28.11 -5.75
CA GLY A 264 8.20 27.32 -4.63
C GLY A 264 9.04 28.16 -3.67
N GLN A 265 9.39 27.57 -2.55
CA GLN A 265 10.28 28.13 -1.55
C GLN A 265 11.46 27.20 -1.35
N ILE A 266 12.69 27.73 -1.41
CA ILE A 266 13.88 26.94 -1.09
C ILE A 266 13.87 26.63 0.41
N ILE A 267 13.91 25.35 0.74
CA ILE A 267 13.90 24.85 2.12
C ILE A 267 15.24 24.19 2.52
N ALA A 268 16.04 23.77 1.55
CA ALA A 268 17.40 23.28 1.75
C ALA A 268 18.29 23.53 0.52
N GLY A 269 19.59 23.77 0.73
CA GLY A 269 20.54 24.12 -0.34
C GLY A 269 20.25 25.47 -0.99
N GLY A 270 20.57 25.61 -2.29
CA GLY A 270 20.33 26.84 -3.06
C GLY A 270 21.30 28.00 -2.76
N ASN A 271 22.32 27.76 -1.93
CA ASN A 271 23.43 28.64 -1.57
C ASN A 271 24.73 28.29 -2.35
N GLY A 272 24.56 27.70 -3.54
CA GLY A 272 25.64 27.25 -4.42
C GLY A 272 26.05 25.79 -4.19
N LEU A 273 26.68 25.21 -5.23
CA LEU A 273 27.26 23.87 -5.17
C LEU A 273 28.36 23.82 -4.12
N GLY A 274 28.32 22.80 -3.25
CA GLY A 274 29.39 22.51 -2.32
C GLY A 274 29.06 21.37 -1.35
N ASN A 275 29.96 21.13 -0.40
CA ASN A 275 29.88 20.01 0.55
C ASN A 275 29.71 20.45 2.00
N GLN A 276 29.53 21.75 2.26
CA GLN A 276 29.19 22.26 3.59
C GLN A 276 27.84 21.69 4.05
N LEU A 277 27.56 21.75 5.35
CA LEU A 277 26.35 21.15 5.92
C LEU A 277 25.06 21.79 5.39
N ASP A 278 25.11 23.06 5.01
CA ASP A 278 24.01 23.83 4.44
C ASP A 278 24.02 23.88 2.90
N GLN A 279 25.01 23.27 2.25
CA GLN A 279 25.11 23.16 0.79
C GLN A 279 24.70 21.77 0.32
N LEU A 280 24.10 21.67 -0.86
CA LEU A 280 23.81 20.39 -1.50
C LEU A 280 24.62 20.28 -2.80
N HIS A 281 24.80 19.06 -3.29
CA HIS A 281 25.39 18.77 -4.58
C HIS A 281 24.55 17.67 -5.23
N SER A 282 23.68 18.08 -6.16
CA SER A 282 22.82 17.18 -6.93
C SER A 282 21.96 16.25 -6.06
N PRO A 283 21.08 16.82 -5.21
CA PRO A 283 20.17 16.01 -4.41
C PRO A 283 19.23 15.23 -5.34
N ILE A 284 18.98 13.97 -5.04
CA ILE A 284 18.19 13.10 -5.90
C ILE A 284 16.89 12.64 -5.26
N ASP A 285 16.79 12.68 -3.93
CA ASP A 285 15.58 12.28 -3.23
C ASP A 285 15.38 13.08 -1.94
N VAL A 286 14.14 13.19 -1.51
CA VAL A 286 13.73 13.93 -0.32
C VAL A 286 12.52 13.26 0.32
N ILE A 287 12.55 13.08 1.63
CA ILE A 287 11.39 12.65 2.42
C ILE A 287 11.23 13.56 3.64
N VAL A 288 9.99 13.71 4.12
CA VAL A 288 9.69 14.49 5.32
C VAL A 288 9.36 13.55 6.48
N ASP A 289 9.93 13.83 7.65
CA ASP A 289 9.60 13.14 8.90
C ASP A 289 8.24 13.63 9.42
N PRO A 290 7.21 12.77 9.50
CA PRO A 290 5.89 13.18 9.98
C PRO A 290 5.85 13.58 11.46
N GLN A 291 6.83 13.17 12.27
CA GLN A 291 6.82 13.41 13.72
C GLN A 291 7.41 14.76 14.11
N ASN A 292 8.46 15.21 13.43
CA ASN A 292 9.20 16.42 13.77
C ASN A 292 9.35 17.39 12.59
N HIS A 293 8.79 17.07 11.43
CA HIS A 293 8.86 17.84 10.19
C HIS A 293 10.29 18.13 9.71
N SER A 294 11.27 17.31 10.12
CA SER A 294 12.60 17.34 9.54
C SER A 294 12.57 16.82 8.11
N ILE A 295 13.46 17.34 7.28
CA ILE A 295 13.61 16.91 5.89
C ILE A 295 14.86 16.04 5.82
N ILE A 296 14.75 14.87 5.22
CA ILE A 296 15.87 13.95 5.00
C ILE A 296 16.13 13.91 3.50
N ILE A 297 17.38 14.15 3.13
CA ILE A 297 17.79 14.42 1.75
C ILE A 297 18.88 13.42 1.35
N ALA A 298 18.71 12.78 0.21
CA ALA A 298 19.77 12.02 -0.46
C ALA A 298 20.61 12.99 -1.31
N ASP A 299 21.72 13.44 -0.75
CA ASP A 299 22.63 14.43 -1.32
C ASP A 299 23.75 13.72 -2.08
N TRP A 300 23.42 13.25 -3.28
CA TRP A 300 24.25 12.28 -3.99
C TRP A 300 25.65 12.74 -4.29
N GLY A 301 25.77 13.94 -4.83
CA GLY A 301 27.06 14.44 -5.26
C GLY A 301 28.01 14.66 -4.07
N ASN A 302 27.50 14.65 -2.84
CA ASN A 302 28.26 14.65 -1.60
C ASN A 302 28.32 13.26 -0.91
N ARG A 303 27.75 12.21 -1.53
CA ARG A 303 27.72 10.82 -1.04
C ARG A 303 27.22 10.69 0.40
N ARG A 304 26.13 11.39 0.72
CA ARG A 304 25.58 11.44 2.09
C ARG A 304 24.06 11.49 2.11
N VAL A 305 23.50 11.03 3.23
CA VAL A 305 22.13 11.32 3.64
C VAL A 305 22.19 12.34 4.76
N ILE A 306 21.52 13.48 4.57
CA ILE A 306 21.56 14.61 5.51
C ILE A 306 20.15 14.95 5.99
N GLN A 307 20.01 15.19 7.29
CA GLN A 307 18.78 15.66 7.92
C GLN A 307 18.86 17.15 8.19
N TRP A 308 17.78 17.87 7.89
CA TRP A 308 17.59 19.28 8.17
C TRP A 308 16.41 19.45 9.13
N LEU A 309 16.65 20.05 10.30
CA LEU A 309 15.63 20.33 11.31
C LEU A 309 15.92 21.69 11.96
N ASN A 310 15.00 22.65 11.84
CA ASN A 310 15.08 23.97 12.48
C ASN A 310 16.45 24.66 12.28
N GLN A 311 16.92 24.75 11.03
CA GLN A 311 18.22 25.32 10.63
C GLN A 311 19.46 24.60 11.17
N LYS A 312 19.29 23.42 11.78
CA LYS A 312 20.39 22.53 12.11
C LYS A 312 20.45 21.39 11.11
N GLN A 313 21.66 21.08 10.66
CA GLN A 313 21.92 19.98 9.75
C GLN A 313 22.76 18.92 10.42
N GLN A 314 22.42 17.67 10.16
CA GLN A 314 23.15 16.51 10.67
C GLN A 314 23.30 15.49 9.56
N ILE A 315 24.52 15.05 9.32
CA ILE A 315 24.78 13.89 8.45
C ILE A 315 24.27 12.66 9.19
N LEU A 316 23.35 11.93 8.57
CA LEU A 316 22.84 10.67 9.09
C LEU A 316 23.72 9.51 8.62
N ILE A 317 24.00 9.45 7.31
CA ILE A 317 24.78 8.38 6.67
C ILE A 317 25.78 9.04 5.73
N ASP A 318 27.02 8.57 5.72
CA ASP A 318 28.09 9.02 4.84
C ASP A 318 28.68 7.88 4.00
N ASN A 319 29.46 8.24 2.99
CA ASN A 319 30.13 7.32 2.08
C ASN A 319 29.21 6.25 1.46
N ILE A 320 28.02 6.67 1.07
CA ILE A 320 27.04 5.86 0.35
C ILE A 320 26.90 6.40 -1.07
N ASP A 321 27.00 5.51 -2.06
CA ASP A 321 26.80 5.87 -3.46
C ASP A 321 25.40 5.41 -3.89
N TYR A 322 24.42 6.31 -3.67
CA TYR A 322 23.14 6.44 -4.41
C TYR A 322 22.03 5.41 -4.13
N VAL A 323 20.69 5.66 -4.16
CA VAL A 323 19.89 6.56 -5.03
C VAL A 323 18.54 7.02 -4.43
N SER A 324 17.94 6.32 -3.46
CA SER A 324 16.56 6.62 -2.99
C SER A 324 16.37 6.38 -1.50
N LEU A 325 15.44 7.13 -0.90
CA LEU A 325 15.07 7.07 0.51
C LEU A 325 13.67 6.50 0.66
N ALA A 326 13.50 5.59 1.61
CA ALA A 326 12.17 5.19 2.08
C ALA A 326 12.15 5.14 3.60
N ARG A 327 10.95 5.32 4.15
CA ARG A 327 10.72 5.26 5.59
C ARG A 327 9.47 4.45 5.87
N ASP A 328 9.54 3.63 6.92
CA ASP A 328 8.37 2.90 7.40
C ASP A 328 7.74 3.56 8.64
N LYS A 329 6.52 3.11 8.98
CA LYS A 329 5.77 3.56 10.15
C LYS A 329 6.43 3.25 11.50
N TYR A 330 7.44 2.38 11.50
CA TYR A 330 8.18 1.99 12.70
C TYR A 330 9.41 2.87 12.94
N GLY A 331 9.68 3.82 12.04
CA GLY A 331 10.81 4.75 12.15
C GLY A 331 12.13 4.14 11.69
N PHE A 332 12.11 3.20 10.74
CA PHE A 332 13.33 2.80 10.05
C PHE A 332 13.53 3.63 8.78
N LEU A 333 14.79 3.99 8.53
CA LEU A 333 15.23 4.61 7.28
C LEU A 333 15.85 3.52 6.40
N TYR A 334 15.39 3.45 5.16
CA TYR A 334 15.89 2.56 4.13
C TYR A 334 16.59 3.39 3.08
N VAL A 335 17.75 2.91 2.62
CA VAL A 335 18.55 3.59 1.60
C VAL A 335 19.08 2.54 0.65
N SER A 336 18.90 2.76 -0.66
CA SER A 336 19.62 1.99 -1.67
C SER A 336 21.08 2.43 -1.74
N ASP A 337 21.99 1.49 -2.03
CA ASP A 337 23.40 1.71 -2.34
C ASP A 337 23.67 1.09 -3.71
N ARG A 338 23.83 1.94 -4.73
CA ARG A 338 24.03 1.58 -6.13
C ARG A 338 25.41 0.97 -6.35
N GLU A 339 26.45 1.52 -5.73
CA GLU A 339 27.82 0.97 -5.81
C GLU A 339 27.88 -0.45 -5.26
N LYS A 340 27.19 -0.71 -4.14
CA LYS A 340 27.17 -2.03 -3.51
C LYS A 340 26.05 -2.96 -3.98
N ASN A 341 25.13 -2.47 -4.82
CA ASN A 341 24.00 -3.23 -5.34
C ASN A 341 23.16 -3.85 -4.20
N GLU A 342 22.77 -3.02 -3.23
CA GLU A 342 22.04 -3.47 -2.05
C GLU A 342 21.09 -2.39 -1.52
N VAL A 343 20.16 -2.79 -0.66
CA VAL A 343 19.34 -1.87 0.14
C VAL A 343 19.61 -2.16 1.59
N ARG A 344 19.87 -1.11 2.36
CA ARG A 344 20.14 -1.18 3.79
C ARG A 344 19.09 -0.44 4.59
N ARG A 345 18.93 -0.87 5.84
CA ARG A 345 18.01 -0.29 6.80
C ARG A 345 18.73 0.11 8.09
N TRP A 346 18.42 1.30 8.60
CA TRP A 346 18.86 1.80 9.89
C TRP A 346 17.67 2.15 10.78
N LYS A 347 17.83 1.94 12.07
CA LYS A 347 16.90 2.44 13.08
C LYS A 347 17.22 3.91 13.37
N MET A 348 16.19 4.74 13.53
CA MET A 348 16.36 6.15 13.86
C MET A 348 17.24 6.36 15.10
N GLY A 349 18.23 7.25 14.96
CA GLY A 349 19.20 7.57 16.01
C GLY A 349 20.37 6.57 16.12
N GLU A 350 20.34 5.47 15.36
CA GLU A 350 21.36 4.42 15.37
C GLU A 350 22.09 4.33 14.01
N TYR A 351 22.50 5.47 13.46
CA TYR A 351 23.11 5.56 12.12
C TYR A 351 24.63 5.31 12.08
N ASN A 352 25.27 5.21 13.25
CA ASN A 352 26.72 5.00 13.34
C ASN A 352 27.14 3.53 13.06
N ASN A 353 26.19 2.66 12.71
CA ASN A 353 26.45 1.27 12.34
C ASN A 353 26.32 1.09 10.82
N GLU A 354 26.80 -0.05 10.29
CA GLU A 354 26.77 -0.33 8.85
C GLU A 354 25.34 -0.56 8.28
N GLY A 355 24.29 -0.50 9.11
CA GLY A 355 22.94 -0.86 8.70
C GLY A 355 22.75 -2.35 8.45
N ILE A 356 21.50 -2.77 8.25
CA ILE A 356 21.14 -4.15 7.96
C ILE A 356 20.77 -4.25 6.48
N ILE A 357 21.42 -5.16 5.74
CA ILE A 357 21.05 -5.48 4.35
C ILE A 357 19.66 -6.14 4.35
N VAL A 358 18.74 -5.59 3.55
CA VAL A 358 17.36 -6.05 3.42
C VAL A 358 16.98 -6.46 1.99
N ALA A 359 17.78 -6.07 0.99
CA ALA A 359 17.68 -6.55 -0.38
C ALA A 359 19.06 -6.51 -1.06
N GLY A 360 19.31 -7.41 -2.01
CA GLY A 360 20.61 -7.52 -2.70
C GLY A 360 21.76 -7.94 -1.77
N GLY A 361 22.93 -7.32 -1.94
CA GLY A 361 24.12 -7.55 -1.10
C GLY A 361 24.92 -8.80 -1.41
N ASN A 362 24.61 -9.49 -2.52
CA ASN A 362 25.33 -10.68 -3.00
C ASN A 362 26.12 -10.39 -4.29
N GLY A 363 26.58 -9.15 -4.45
CA GLY A 363 27.25 -8.65 -5.65
C GLY A 363 26.29 -8.25 -6.76
N GLN A 364 26.84 -7.61 -7.79
CA GLN A 364 26.12 -7.19 -8.99
C GLN A 364 25.72 -8.42 -9.82
N GLY A 365 24.46 -8.51 -10.22
CA GLY A 365 23.97 -9.58 -11.09
C GLY A 365 22.45 -9.64 -11.20
N ASP A 366 21.95 -10.67 -11.88
CA ASP A 366 20.53 -10.86 -12.22
C ASP A 366 19.85 -12.00 -11.44
N GLN A 367 20.56 -12.66 -10.51
CA GLN A 367 19.97 -13.66 -9.63
C GLN A 367 18.93 -13.04 -8.69
N LEU A 368 18.05 -13.85 -8.11
CA LEU A 368 16.96 -13.38 -7.23
C LEU A 368 17.45 -12.78 -5.91
N ASN A 369 18.70 -13.04 -5.52
CA ASN A 369 19.36 -12.46 -4.35
C ASN A 369 20.38 -11.36 -4.71
N GLN A 370 20.43 -10.95 -5.98
CA GLN A 370 21.33 -9.92 -6.50
C GLN A 370 20.53 -8.74 -7.06
N LEU A 371 21.20 -7.59 -7.12
CA LEU A 371 20.72 -6.38 -7.77
C LEU A 371 21.79 -5.90 -8.75
N ASN A 372 21.40 -5.05 -9.68
CA ASN A 372 22.25 -4.40 -10.66
C ASN A 372 21.78 -2.95 -10.83
N GLU A 373 22.53 -2.03 -10.23
CA GLU A 373 22.30 -0.59 -10.27
C GLU A 373 20.90 -0.19 -9.72
N PRO A 374 20.53 -0.54 -8.47
CA PRO A 374 19.21 -0.23 -7.92
C PRO A 374 18.93 1.28 -7.91
N SER A 375 17.84 1.72 -8.54
CA SER A 375 17.54 3.14 -8.83
C SER A 375 16.52 3.78 -7.89
N PHE A 376 15.59 2.98 -7.35
CA PHE A 376 14.53 3.50 -6.48
C PHE A 376 14.05 2.42 -5.52
N ILE A 377 13.56 2.83 -4.35
CA ILE A 377 12.98 1.92 -3.36
C ILE A 377 11.61 2.38 -2.87
N PHE A 378 10.77 1.40 -2.56
CA PHE A 378 9.53 1.60 -1.82
C PHE A 378 9.43 0.55 -0.72
N VAL A 379 8.84 0.92 0.42
CA VAL A 379 8.66 0.00 1.55
C VAL A 379 7.19 0.01 1.96
N ASP A 380 6.56 -1.16 1.91
CA ASP A 380 5.16 -1.30 2.31
C ASP A 380 4.98 -1.42 3.84
N GLU A 381 3.73 -1.49 4.29
CA GLU A 381 3.40 -1.59 5.71
C GLU A 381 3.89 -2.87 6.40
N GLU A 382 4.16 -3.91 5.62
CA GLU A 382 4.70 -5.20 6.06
C GLU A 382 6.24 -5.19 6.13
N GLN A 383 6.86 -4.06 5.77
CA GLN A 383 8.31 -3.90 5.61
C GLN A 383 8.88 -4.76 4.45
N SER A 384 8.06 -5.07 3.44
CA SER A 384 8.60 -5.58 2.18
C SER A 384 9.23 -4.44 1.41
N VAL A 385 10.39 -4.70 0.82
CA VAL A 385 11.17 -3.72 0.06
C VAL A 385 11.00 -4.00 -1.42
N TYR A 386 10.50 -3.02 -2.15
CA TYR A 386 10.41 -3.02 -3.60
C TYR A 386 11.58 -2.23 -4.13
N VAL A 387 12.30 -2.79 -5.08
CA VAL A 387 13.51 -2.19 -5.65
C VAL A 387 13.37 -2.17 -7.16
N SER A 388 13.50 -0.98 -7.74
CA SER A 388 13.70 -0.84 -9.18
C SER A 388 15.14 -1.21 -9.49
N ASP A 389 15.30 -2.36 -10.11
CA ASP A 389 16.58 -2.99 -10.43
C ASP A 389 16.96 -2.58 -11.86
N TRP A 390 17.39 -1.32 -12.00
CA TRP A 390 17.51 -0.61 -13.27
C TRP A 390 18.32 -1.39 -14.31
N GLY A 391 19.49 -1.89 -13.92
CA GLY A 391 20.39 -2.61 -14.85
C GLY A 391 19.87 -3.98 -15.29
N ASN A 392 18.83 -4.50 -14.63
CA ASN A 392 18.18 -5.77 -14.97
C ASN A 392 16.76 -5.58 -15.52
N GLU A 393 16.32 -4.34 -15.75
CA GLU A 393 15.04 -4.00 -16.39
C GLU A 393 13.82 -4.65 -15.69
N ARG A 394 13.85 -4.66 -14.35
CA ARG A 394 12.83 -5.29 -13.52
C ARG A 394 12.58 -4.54 -12.23
N VAL A 395 11.48 -4.87 -11.59
CA VAL A 395 11.20 -4.51 -10.20
C VAL A 395 11.14 -5.78 -9.38
N MET A 396 11.84 -5.76 -8.24
CA MET A 396 11.97 -6.90 -7.35
C MET A 396 11.34 -6.58 -5.99
N LYS A 397 10.64 -7.54 -5.38
CA LYS A 397 10.07 -7.45 -4.02
C LYS A 397 10.81 -8.41 -3.09
N TRP A 398 11.42 -7.90 -2.03
CA TRP A 398 11.90 -8.69 -0.89
C TRP A 398 10.88 -8.60 0.24
N ARG A 399 10.29 -9.72 0.61
CA ARG A 399 9.53 -9.80 1.88
C ARG A 399 10.50 -9.60 3.04
N LYS A 400 9.98 -9.11 4.16
CA LYS A 400 10.77 -8.94 5.38
C LYS A 400 11.55 -10.21 5.73
N ASP A 401 12.85 -10.04 5.98
CA ASP A 401 13.81 -11.09 6.35
C ASP A 401 14.07 -12.17 5.27
N ALA A 402 13.52 -12.02 4.05
CA ALA A 402 13.76 -12.92 2.93
C ALA A 402 15.23 -12.87 2.46
N LYS A 403 15.74 -14.01 1.98
CA LYS A 403 17.11 -14.11 1.44
C LYS A 403 17.21 -13.83 -0.05
N GLU A 404 16.09 -13.92 -0.75
CA GLU A 404 15.94 -13.63 -2.17
C GLU A 404 14.61 -12.91 -2.38
N GLY A 405 14.55 -12.14 -3.45
CA GLY A 405 13.36 -11.42 -3.87
C GLY A 405 12.58 -12.21 -4.90
N ILE A 406 11.44 -11.64 -5.31
CA ILE A 406 10.64 -12.11 -6.43
C ILE A 406 10.51 -10.98 -7.46
N VAL A 407 10.52 -11.33 -8.74
CA VAL A 407 10.24 -10.37 -9.82
C VAL A 407 8.75 -10.06 -9.77
N VAL A 408 8.41 -8.77 -9.67
CA VAL A 408 7.01 -8.31 -9.58
C VAL A 408 6.59 -7.40 -10.74
N ALA A 409 7.55 -6.89 -11.52
CA ALA A 409 7.31 -6.23 -12.80
C ALA A 409 8.54 -6.34 -13.71
N GLY A 410 8.34 -6.37 -15.03
CA GLY A 410 9.42 -6.46 -16.02
C GLY A 410 10.20 -7.78 -15.98
N GLY A 411 11.52 -7.72 -16.22
CA GLY A 411 12.42 -8.88 -16.21
C GLY A 411 12.48 -9.67 -17.52
N ASN A 412 11.82 -9.19 -18.58
CA ASN A 412 11.84 -9.81 -19.91
C ASN A 412 12.75 -9.06 -20.90
N GLY A 413 13.81 -8.46 -20.36
CA GLY A 413 14.76 -7.62 -21.11
C GLY A 413 14.21 -6.21 -21.40
N GLU A 414 15.12 -5.35 -21.88
CA GLU A 414 14.80 -3.98 -22.25
C GLU A 414 13.82 -3.94 -23.43
N GLY A 415 12.75 -3.15 -23.31
CA GLY A 415 11.85 -2.92 -24.44
C GLY A 415 10.53 -2.24 -24.06
N GLY A 416 9.71 -1.95 -25.07
CA GLY A 416 8.43 -1.24 -24.93
C GLY A 416 7.19 -2.12 -24.85
N ASN A 417 7.33 -3.45 -24.87
CA ASN A 417 6.19 -4.37 -24.70
C ASN A 417 5.60 -4.28 -23.28
N LEU A 418 4.40 -4.82 -23.07
CA LEU A 418 3.69 -4.73 -21.78
C LEU A 418 4.30 -5.62 -20.68
N ASN A 419 5.14 -6.59 -21.04
CA ASN A 419 5.91 -7.42 -20.12
C ASN A 419 7.38 -6.94 -19.96
N GLN A 420 7.74 -5.83 -20.60
CA GLN A 420 9.11 -5.28 -20.60
C GLN A 420 9.13 -3.89 -19.96
N LEU A 421 10.30 -3.52 -19.44
CA LEU A 421 10.64 -2.20 -18.93
C LEU A 421 11.89 -1.71 -19.66
N SER A 422 12.13 -0.41 -19.65
CA SER A 422 13.39 0.23 -20.08
C SER A 422 13.75 1.31 -19.07
N GLY A 423 14.83 1.07 -18.32
CA GLY A 423 15.30 1.89 -17.21
C GLY A 423 14.23 2.18 -16.16
N PRO A 424 13.69 1.18 -15.43
CA PRO A 424 12.73 1.43 -14.37
C PRO A 424 13.34 2.31 -13.27
N HIS A 425 12.57 3.30 -12.84
CA HIS A 425 12.97 4.24 -11.79
C HIS A 425 11.95 4.22 -10.66
N GLY A 426 11.14 5.26 -10.47
CA GLY A 426 10.15 5.33 -9.39
C GLY A 426 9.26 4.10 -9.32
N VAL A 427 9.14 3.52 -8.12
CA VAL A 427 8.20 2.45 -7.81
C VAL A 427 7.39 2.85 -6.59
N ILE A 428 6.07 2.66 -6.65
CA ILE A 428 5.17 2.77 -5.49
C ILE A 428 4.14 1.66 -5.54
N VAL A 429 3.62 1.27 -4.38
CA VAL A 429 2.60 0.23 -4.25
C VAL A 429 1.41 0.80 -3.50
N ASP A 430 0.20 0.59 -4.02
CA ASP A 430 -1.02 1.01 -3.34
C ASP A 430 -1.44 0.01 -2.24
N HIS A 431 -2.51 0.35 -1.51
CA HIS A 431 -3.06 -0.50 -0.45
C HIS A 431 -3.67 -1.82 -0.97
N LEU A 432 -3.89 -1.96 -2.29
CA LEU A 432 -4.39 -3.18 -2.94
C LEU A 432 -3.24 -4.07 -3.48
N GLY A 433 -1.99 -3.66 -3.27
CA GLY A 433 -0.81 -4.37 -3.77
C GLY A 433 -0.56 -4.17 -5.27
N GLN A 434 -1.17 -3.16 -5.91
CA GLN A 434 -0.85 -2.79 -7.28
C GLN A 434 0.47 -2.03 -7.32
N ILE A 435 1.35 -2.43 -8.22
CA ILE A 435 2.72 -1.95 -8.32
C ILE A 435 2.79 -0.99 -9.50
N TYR A 436 3.05 0.28 -9.22
CA TYR A 436 3.19 1.33 -10.21
C TYR A 436 4.66 1.62 -10.43
N VAL A 437 5.09 1.62 -11.70
CA VAL A 437 6.49 1.75 -12.09
C VAL A 437 6.63 2.85 -13.12
N ALA A 438 7.56 3.77 -12.88
CA ALA A 438 8.04 4.71 -13.86
C ALA A 438 8.98 3.96 -14.82
N ASP A 439 8.43 3.58 -15.97
CA ASP A 439 9.16 2.96 -17.07
C ASP A 439 9.85 4.09 -17.86
N SER A 440 10.95 4.59 -17.29
CA SER A 440 11.51 5.90 -17.61
C SER A 440 11.97 6.01 -19.06
N GLY A 441 12.66 4.97 -19.55
CA GLY A 441 13.14 4.86 -20.92
C GLY A 441 12.01 4.81 -21.96
N ASN A 442 10.86 4.25 -21.59
CA ASN A 442 9.66 4.23 -22.43
C ASN A 442 8.70 5.41 -22.19
N HIS A 443 9.04 6.33 -21.29
CA HIS A 443 8.29 7.57 -21.03
C HIS A 443 6.82 7.34 -20.64
N ARG A 444 6.59 6.34 -19.79
CA ARG A 444 5.26 5.92 -19.37
C ARG A 444 5.27 5.47 -17.92
N ILE A 445 4.10 5.48 -17.30
CA ILE A 445 3.86 4.85 -16.02
C ILE A 445 3.04 3.59 -16.28
N MET A 446 3.51 2.49 -15.72
CA MET A 446 2.92 1.17 -15.90
C MET A 446 2.44 0.64 -14.55
N CYS A 447 1.41 -0.21 -14.56
CA CYS A 447 0.88 -0.89 -13.38
C CYS A 447 0.93 -2.41 -13.56
N TRP A 448 1.40 -3.12 -12.54
CA TRP A 448 1.31 -4.58 -12.42
C TRP A 448 0.50 -4.97 -11.20
N CYS A 449 -0.19 -6.11 -11.31
CA CYS A 449 -0.68 -6.84 -10.15
C CYS A 449 0.26 -8.02 -9.87
N GLU A 450 0.43 -8.37 -8.59
CA GLU A 450 1.24 -9.54 -8.20
C GLU A 450 0.77 -10.79 -8.97
N GLY A 451 1.71 -11.49 -9.61
CA GLY A 451 1.45 -12.70 -10.42
C GLY A 451 1.01 -12.48 -11.88
N LYS A 452 0.94 -11.23 -12.37
CA LYS A 452 0.68 -10.95 -13.79
C LYS A 452 1.97 -10.98 -14.62
N GLU A 453 1.89 -11.55 -15.82
CA GLU A 453 3.01 -11.60 -16.79
C GLU A 453 3.20 -10.28 -17.54
N GLU A 454 2.14 -9.49 -17.68
CA GLU A 454 2.10 -8.21 -18.38
C GLU A 454 1.47 -7.14 -17.48
N GLY A 455 1.93 -5.91 -17.64
CA GLY A 455 1.37 -4.73 -17.00
C GLY A 455 0.46 -3.94 -17.94
N GLU A 456 -0.09 -2.86 -17.41
CA GLU A 456 -0.95 -1.94 -18.15
C GLU A 456 -0.40 -0.52 -18.07
N ILE A 457 -0.43 0.22 -19.19
CA ILE A 457 -0.08 1.64 -19.19
C ILE A 457 -1.18 2.40 -18.46
N VAL A 458 -0.83 3.13 -17.40
CA VAL A 458 -1.81 3.94 -16.65
C VAL A 458 -1.83 5.39 -17.12
N VAL A 459 -0.65 5.98 -17.37
CA VAL A 459 -0.47 7.33 -17.96
C VAL A 459 0.84 7.39 -18.76
N GLY A 460 0.95 8.34 -19.70
CA GLY A 460 2.12 8.48 -20.57
C GLY A 460 2.12 7.50 -21.74
N GLY A 461 3.29 7.24 -22.33
CA GLY A 461 3.42 6.36 -23.50
C GLY A 461 2.96 6.97 -24.83
N ASN A 462 2.64 8.26 -24.85
CA ASN A 462 2.16 8.99 -26.03
C ASN A 462 3.29 9.67 -26.83
N GLY A 463 4.52 9.15 -26.71
CA GLY A 463 5.74 9.74 -27.23
C GLY A 463 6.34 10.83 -26.34
N ILE A 464 7.56 11.25 -26.68
CA ILE A 464 8.28 12.34 -26.00
C ILE A 464 7.61 13.68 -26.33
N GLY A 465 7.39 14.52 -25.32
CA GLY A 465 6.90 15.88 -25.52
C GLY A 465 6.51 16.58 -24.23
N GLY A 466 6.25 17.89 -24.34
CA GLY A 466 5.85 18.76 -23.23
C GLY A 466 4.33 18.89 -23.05
N GLU A 467 3.53 18.23 -23.88
CA GLU A 467 2.07 18.17 -23.70
C GLU A 467 1.68 17.48 -22.39
N SER A 468 0.48 17.77 -21.85
CA SER A 468 0.05 17.27 -20.54
C SER A 468 -0.21 15.76 -20.47
N ASN A 469 -0.30 15.08 -21.62
CA ASN A 469 -0.41 13.62 -21.70
C ASN A 469 0.88 12.93 -22.17
N ARG A 470 1.97 13.69 -22.30
CA ARG A 470 3.30 13.18 -22.65
C ARG A 470 4.24 13.38 -21.47
N LEU A 471 4.95 12.31 -21.15
CA LEU A 471 6.03 12.32 -20.18
C LEU A 471 7.36 12.24 -20.93
N TYR A 472 8.43 12.66 -20.28
CA TYR A 472 9.79 12.52 -20.77
C TYR A 472 10.71 12.14 -19.61
N ARG A 473 11.09 10.86 -19.61
CA ARG A 473 11.87 10.19 -18.56
C ARG A 473 11.33 10.47 -17.14
N PRO A 474 10.14 9.96 -16.81
CA PRO A 474 9.62 10.06 -15.45
C PRO A 474 10.53 9.32 -14.46
N THR A 475 10.78 9.89 -13.28
CA THR A 475 11.73 9.31 -12.31
C THR A 475 11.14 9.02 -10.93
N SER A 476 10.22 9.82 -10.40
CA SER A 476 9.57 9.57 -9.12
C SER A 476 8.06 9.55 -9.24
N LEU A 477 7.44 8.77 -8.35
CA LEU A 477 6.00 8.61 -8.23
C LEU A 477 5.58 8.84 -6.79
N SER A 478 4.41 9.45 -6.59
CA SER A 478 3.79 9.59 -5.27
C SER A 478 2.28 9.67 -5.40
N PHE A 479 1.56 9.24 -4.36
CA PHE A 479 0.11 9.45 -4.24
C PHE A 479 -0.17 10.53 -3.21
N ASP A 480 -1.24 11.31 -3.43
CA ASP A 480 -1.90 12.02 -2.34
C ASP A 480 -2.98 11.13 -1.67
N ASP A 481 -3.58 11.64 -0.62
CA ASP A 481 -4.64 11.00 0.17
C ASP A 481 -5.94 10.72 -0.64
N GLU A 482 -6.12 11.40 -1.77
CA GLU A 482 -7.22 11.20 -2.71
C GLU A 482 -6.90 10.16 -3.80
N GLY A 483 -5.68 9.62 -3.82
CA GLY A 483 -5.22 8.67 -4.85
C GLY A 483 -4.82 9.33 -6.18
N ASN A 484 -4.61 10.64 -6.21
CA ASN A 484 -4.05 11.30 -7.40
C ASN A 484 -2.56 10.95 -7.53
N LEU A 485 -2.12 10.71 -8.77
CA LEU A 485 -0.74 10.33 -9.06
C LEU A 485 0.10 11.57 -9.38
N TYR A 486 1.20 11.75 -8.65
CA TYR A 486 2.22 12.77 -8.91
C TYR A 486 3.43 12.10 -9.56
N VAL A 487 3.94 12.72 -10.62
CA VAL A 487 5.07 12.21 -11.40
C VAL A 487 6.10 13.32 -11.59
N ALA A 488 7.35 13.07 -11.23
CA ALA A 488 8.46 13.92 -11.68
C ALA A 488 8.74 13.63 -13.16
N ASP A 489 8.35 14.58 -14.01
CA ASP A 489 8.52 14.54 -15.46
C ASP A 489 9.86 15.22 -15.79
N THR A 490 10.95 14.50 -15.46
CA THR A 490 12.28 15.05 -15.20
C THR A 490 12.86 15.86 -16.35
N GLU A 491 12.85 15.33 -17.57
CA GLU A 491 13.43 16.03 -18.74
C GLU A 491 12.51 17.16 -19.24
N ASN A 492 11.24 17.19 -18.81
CA ASN A 492 10.33 18.31 -19.03
C ASN A 492 10.39 19.35 -17.88
N HIS A 493 11.27 19.17 -16.90
CA HIS A 493 11.51 20.14 -15.83
C HIS A 493 10.26 20.51 -15.02
N ARG A 494 9.42 19.52 -14.72
CA ARG A 494 8.13 19.75 -14.06
C ARG A 494 7.67 18.57 -13.22
N ILE A 495 6.74 18.84 -12.30
CA ILE A 495 5.95 17.82 -11.61
C ILE A 495 4.53 17.83 -12.18
N GLN A 496 4.06 16.67 -12.61
CA GLN A 496 2.73 16.47 -13.18
C GLN A 496 1.83 15.74 -12.18
N LYS A 497 0.62 16.27 -11.98
CA LYS A 497 -0.46 15.62 -11.23
C LYS A 497 -1.49 15.06 -12.21
N PHE A 498 -1.75 13.76 -12.12
CA PHE A 498 -2.84 13.08 -12.80
C PHE A 498 -3.97 12.85 -11.81
N GLU A 499 -5.15 13.39 -12.12
CA GLU A 499 -6.32 13.28 -11.24
C GLU A 499 -7.02 11.93 -11.42
N ILE A 500 -7.45 11.33 -10.31
CA ILE A 500 -8.21 10.09 -10.34
C ILE A 500 -9.57 10.29 -11.05
N VAL A 501 -10.00 9.28 -11.79
CA VAL A 501 -11.31 9.14 -12.42
C VAL A 501 -12.04 8.07 -11.64
N LEU A 502 -12.95 8.51 -10.77
CA LEU A 502 -13.85 7.64 -10.01
C LEU A 502 -14.87 6.96 -10.93
#